data_AF-S4I7L5-F1
#
_entry.id   AF-S4I7L5-F1
#
_cell.length_a   1.000
_cell.length_b   1.000
_cell.length_c   1.000
_cell.angle_alpha   90.00
_cell.angle_beta   90.00
_cell.angle_gamma   90.00
#
_symmetry.space_group_name_H-M   'P 1'
#
loop_
_entity.id
_entity.type
_entity.pdbx_description
1 polymer ?
#
loop_
_entity_poly.entity_id
_entity_poly.type
_entity_poly.pdbx_seq_one_letter_code
_entity_poly.pdbx_strand_id
1 'polypeptide(L)'
;DGETAIEGALRESFEEANITSQDIDVVGAYCENHGNWRYTTVFAFEKPGHCVNPCAHDDESMEIKWVPIDDVPKLKLLTAMRTDWPSFRARLDSLASQK
;
A
#
# COMPACT_ATOMS: atom_id res chain seq x y z
N ASP A 1 -3.83 -6.44 22.25
CA ASP A 1 -3.16 -5.32 21.58
C ASP A 1 -4.05 -4.82 20.46
N GLY A 2 -4.35 -3.52 20.49
CA GLY A 2 -5.64 -2.96 20.06
C GLY A 2 -5.56 -1.99 18.88
N GLU A 3 -4.56 -2.11 18.02
CA GLU A 3 -4.54 -1.34 16.77
C GLU A 3 -5.43 -1.99 15.70
N THR A 4 -6.13 -1.15 14.96
CA THR A 4 -6.84 -1.53 13.74
C THR A 4 -5.85 -1.72 12.59
N ALA A 5 -6.28 -2.40 11.52
CA ALA A 5 -5.45 -2.56 10.32
C ALA A 5 -5.01 -1.23 9.69
N ILE A 6 -5.83 -0.16 9.82
CA ILE A 6 -5.49 1.17 9.31
C ILE A 6 -4.44 1.84 10.20
N GLU A 7 -4.59 1.76 11.53
CA GLU A 7 -3.61 2.33 12.46
C GLU A 7 -2.24 1.67 12.29
N GLY A 8 -2.21 0.33 12.18
CA GLY A 8 -0.98 -0.40 11.87
C GLY A 8 -0.38 0.04 10.54
N ALA A 9 -1.15 0.06 9.45
CA ALA A 9 -0.65 0.47 8.13
C ALA A 9 -0.08 1.90 8.12
N LEU A 10 -0.71 2.84 8.83
CA LEU A 10 -0.21 4.23 8.92
C LEU A 10 1.11 4.29 9.71
N ARG A 11 1.22 3.56 10.82
CA ARG A 11 2.45 3.45 11.61
C ARG A 11 3.58 2.86 10.77
N GLU A 12 3.37 1.68 10.16
CA GLU A 12 4.39 1.01 9.35
C GLU A 12 4.80 1.85 8.13
N SER A 13 3.84 2.49 7.46
CA SER A 13 4.17 3.34 6.30
C SER A 13 5.04 4.54 6.66
N PHE A 14 4.94 5.04 7.90
CA PHE A 14 5.83 6.05 8.42
C PHE A 14 7.19 5.46 8.80
N GLU A 15 7.19 4.36 9.56
CA GLU A 15 8.40 3.73 10.10
C GLU A 15 9.31 3.17 8.99
N GLU A 16 8.75 2.49 8.00
CA GLU A 16 9.49 1.81 6.93
C GLU A 16 9.73 2.71 5.71
N ALA A 17 8.76 3.57 5.38
CA ALA A 17 8.70 4.25 4.08
C ALA A 17 8.67 5.80 4.13
N ASN A 18 8.71 6.40 5.33
CA ASN A 18 8.62 7.85 5.53
C ASN A 18 7.33 8.46 4.92
N ILE A 19 6.25 7.70 4.87
CA ILE A 19 4.94 8.18 4.41
C ILE A 19 4.13 8.62 5.63
N THR A 20 3.89 9.92 5.77
CA THR A 20 3.15 10.44 6.93
C THR A 20 1.64 10.46 6.66
N SER A 21 0.82 10.23 7.69
CA SER A 21 -0.64 10.38 7.61
C SER A 21 -1.10 11.83 7.34
N GLN A 22 -0.19 12.80 7.48
CA GLN A 22 -0.46 14.18 7.11
C GLN A 22 -0.46 14.38 5.60
N ASP A 23 0.27 13.57 4.84
CA ASP A 23 0.43 13.71 3.39
C ASP A 23 -0.61 12.94 2.58
N ILE A 24 -1.35 12.02 3.20
CA ILE A 24 -2.24 11.09 2.49
C ILE A 24 -3.67 11.05 3.04
N ASP A 25 -4.63 10.82 2.14
CA ASP A 25 -6.02 10.47 2.46
C ASP A 25 -6.24 8.98 2.22
N VAL A 26 -6.52 8.22 3.29
CA VAL A 26 -6.91 6.81 3.18
C VAL A 26 -8.29 6.72 2.53
N VAL A 27 -8.40 5.94 1.45
CA VAL A 27 -9.62 5.78 0.65
C VAL A 27 -10.21 4.37 0.72
N GLY A 28 -9.49 3.42 1.30
CA GLY A 28 -10.00 2.07 1.46
C GLY A 28 -8.97 1.11 2.02
N ALA A 29 -9.44 -0.10 2.33
CA ALA A 29 -8.59 -1.20 2.73
C ALA A 29 -9.14 -2.51 2.13
N TYR A 30 -8.25 -3.42 1.76
CA TYR A 30 -8.57 -4.74 1.26
C TYR A 30 -7.85 -5.79 2.09
N CYS A 31 -8.63 -6.68 2.71
CA CYS A 31 -8.10 -7.79 3.50
C CYS A 31 -8.11 -9.07 2.64
N GLU A 32 -6.92 -9.59 2.37
CA GLU A 32 -6.76 -10.90 1.76
C GLU A 32 -6.60 -11.94 2.88
N ASN A 33 -7.54 -12.89 2.94
CA ASN A 33 -7.62 -13.88 4.01
C ASN A 33 -7.21 -15.27 3.51
N HIS A 34 -6.12 -15.79 4.06
CA HIS A 34 -5.53 -17.09 3.72
C HIS A 34 -5.81 -18.16 4.77
N GLY A 35 -6.83 -17.93 5.60
CA GLY A 35 -7.25 -18.84 6.68
C GLY A 35 -6.47 -18.59 7.96
N ASN A 36 -5.23 -19.09 8.03
CA ASN A 36 -4.37 -18.98 9.22
C ASN A 36 -3.61 -17.64 9.30
N TRP A 37 -3.50 -16.91 8.20
CA TRP A 37 -2.97 -15.55 8.17
C TRP A 37 -3.79 -14.66 7.25
N ARG A 38 -3.68 -13.35 7.44
CA ARG A 38 -4.31 -12.32 6.60
C ARG A 38 -3.33 -11.19 6.36
N TYR A 39 -3.42 -10.56 5.21
CA TYR A 39 -2.70 -9.31 4.92
C TYR A 39 -3.73 -8.27 4.47
N THR A 40 -3.66 -7.08 5.06
CA THR A 40 -4.56 -5.97 4.71
C THR A 40 -3.77 -4.91 3.98
N THR A 41 -4.13 -4.63 2.74
CA THR A 41 -3.59 -3.51 1.98
C THR A 41 -4.46 -2.27 2.19
N VAL A 42 -3.85 -1.17 2.63
CA VAL A 42 -4.52 0.13 2.75
C VAL A 42 -4.19 0.97 1.53
N PHE A 43 -5.20 1.62 0.97
CA PHE A 43 -5.07 2.48 -0.20
C PHE A 43 -5.21 3.93 0.23
N ALA A 44 -4.35 4.78 -0.30
CA ALA A 44 -4.38 6.20 -0.05
C ALA A 44 -3.97 7.00 -1.28
N PHE A 45 -4.42 8.25 -1.34
CA PHE A 45 -3.96 9.25 -2.30
C PHE A 45 -3.20 10.34 -1.56
N GLU A 46 -2.26 10.99 -2.24
CA GLU A 46 -1.70 12.25 -1.74
C GLU A 46 -2.81 13.28 -1.53
N LYS A 47 -2.72 14.05 -0.45
CA LYS A 47 -3.60 15.20 -0.23
C LYS A 47 -3.28 16.31 -1.24
N PRO A 48 -4.25 17.17 -1.59
CA PRO A 48 -4.00 18.30 -2.48
C PRO A 48 -2.84 19.17 -1.98
N GLY A 49 -1.82 19.36 -2.82
CA GLY A 49 -0.63 20.16 -2.50
C GLY A 49 0.45 19.44 -1.69
N HIS A 50 0.26 18.16 -1.34
CA HIS A 50 1.28 17.31 -0.72
C HIS A 50 1.97 16.45 -1.77
N CYS A 51 3.17 15.98 -1.43
CA CYS A 51 3.92 15.02 -2.24
C CYS A 51 4.64 14.03 -1.32
N VAL A 52 4.42 12.75 -1.55
CA VAL A 52 5.04 11.64 -0.85
C VAL A 52 6.34 11.30 -1.56
N ASN A 53 7.45 11.52 -0.84
CA ASN A 53 8.79 11.14 -1.25
C ASN A 53 9.24 9.93 -0.42
N PRO A 54 8.89 8.71 -0.84
CA PRO A 54 9.14 7.54 -0.02
C PRO A 54 10.63 7.24 0.01
N CYS A 55 11.13 6.85 1.18
CA CYS A 55 12.49 6.37 1.36
C CYS A 55 12.50 5.25 2.40
N ALA A 56 13.37 4.26 2.21
CA ALA A 56 13.63 3.27 3.24
C ALA A 56 14.11 4.01 4.49
N HIS A 57 13.32 3.95 5.55
CA HIS A 57 13.54 4.72 6.78
C HIS A 57 14.08 3.83 7.92
N ASP A 58 14.01 2.51 7.75
CA ASP A 58 14.61 1.51 8.63
C ASP A 58 15.41 0.44 7.85
N ASP A 59 15.87 -0.60 8.57
CA ASP A 59 16.65 -1.72 8.02
C ASP A 59 15.77 -2.85 7.43
N GLU A 60 14.44 -2.72 7.45
CA GLU A 60 13.53 -3.76 6.97
C GLU A 60 13.37 -3.74 5.44
N SER A 61 13.62 -2.58 4.82
CA SER A 61 13.49 -2.36 3.38
C SER A 61 14.82 -2.10 2.68
N MET A 62 15.17 -2.93 1.69
CA MET A 62 16.36 -2.71 0.85
C MET A 62 16.20 -1.59 -0.20
N GLU A 63 14.97 -1.36 -0.66
CA GLU A 63 14.64 -0.35 -1.68
C GLU A 63 13.15 0.01 -1.56
N ILE A 64 12.84 1.31 -1.67
CA ILE A 64 11.47 1.79 -1.86
C ILE A 64 11.44 2.70 -3.09
N LYS A 65 10.45 2.50 -3.96
CA LYS A 65 10.30 3.27 -5.18
C LYS A 65 8.86 3.37 -5.65
N TRP A 66 8.57 4.46 -6.35
CA TRP A 66 7.39 4.57 -7.18
C TRP A 66 7.56 3.71 -8.45
N VAL A 67 6.57 2.87 -8.74
CA VAL A 67 6.55 2.00 -9.92
C VAL A 67 5.30 2.35 -10.74
N PRO A 68 5.43 2.61 -12.05
CA PRO A 68 4.26 2.71 -12.92
C PRO A 68 3.39 1.47 -12.79
N ILE A 69 2.09 1.66 -12.66
CA ILE A 69 1.18 0.55 -12.34
C ILE A 69 1.24 -0.60 -13.36
N ASP A 70 1.50 -0.29 -14.62
CA ASP A 70 1.63 -1.29 -15.70
C ASP A 70 2.97 -2.04 -15.68
N ASP A 71 3.95 -1.56 -14.92
CA ASP A 71 5.25 -2.21 -14.72
C ASP A 71 5.27 -3.15 -13.51
N VAL A 72 4.35 -2.99 -12.55
CA VAL A 72 4.25 -3.86 -11.35
C VAL A 72 4.23 -5.36 -11.67
N PRO A 73 3.45 -5.89 -12.64
CA PRO A 73 3.45 -7.32 -12.94
C PRO A 73 4.78 -7.82 -13.53
N LYS A 74 5.65 -6.92 -14.00
CA LYS A 74 7.00 -7.24 -14.51
C LYS A 74 8.01 -7.45 -13.39
N LEU A 75 7.68 -7.09 -12.15
CA LEU A 75 8.56 -7.24 -10.99
C LEU A 75 8.52 -8.66 -10.39
N LYS A 76 9.51 -8.95 -9.52
CA LYS A 76 9.50 -10.14 -8.67
C LYS A 76 8.58 -9.91 -7.46
N LEU A 77 7.28 -10.03 -7.69
CA LEU A 77 6.25 -9.95 -6.64
C LEU A 77 6.21 -11.20 -5.76
N LEU A 78 5.77 -11.02 -4.51
CA LEU A 78 5.33 -12.12 -3.63
C LEU A 78 4.24 -12.96 -4.33
N THR A 79 4.24 -14.27 -4.10
CA THR A 79 3.34 -15.21 -4.80
C THR A 79 1.87 -14.87 -4.65
N ALA A 80 1.44 -14.47 -3.44
CA ALA A 80 0.06 -14.06 -3.17
C ALA A 80 -0.33 -12.82 -4.02
N MET A 81 0.46 -11.75 -3.92
CA MET A 81 0.24 -10.51 -4.70
C MET A 81 0.28 -10.75 -6.22
N ARG A 82 1.20 -11.60 -6.72
CA ARG A 82 1.25 -11.96 -8.14
C ARG A 82 -0.04 -12.67 -8.58
N THR A 83 -0.56 -13.54 -7.74
CA THR A 83 -1.78 -14.32 -8.02
C THR A 83 -3.02 -13.41 -8.00
N ASP A 84 -3.10 -12.49 -7.04
CA ASP A 84 -4.21 -11.55 -6.91
C ASP A 84 -4.14 -10.36 -7.89
N TRP A 85 -3.00 -10.13 -8.55
CA TRP A 85 -2.74 -8.92 -9.34
C TRP A 85 -3.87 -8.47 -10.29
N PRO A 86 -4.51 -9.35 -11.10
CA PRO A 86 -5.62 -8.92 -11.96
C PRO A 86 -6.80 -8.34 -11.18
N SER A 87 -7.16 -8.96 -10.06
CA SER A 87 -8.24 -8.50 -9.17
C SER A 87 -7.82 -7.24 -8.41
N PHE A 88 -6.57 -7.18 -7.95
CA PHE A 88 -6.00 -6.02 -7.30
C PHE A 88 -5.99 -4.80 -8.23
N ARG A 89 -5.61 -4.98 -9.49
CA ARG A 89 -5.64 -3.92 -10.50
C ARG A 89 -7.05 -3.38 -10.73
N ALA A 90 -8.04 -4.25 -10.88
CA ALA A 90 -9.43 -3.83 -11.03
C ALA A 90 -9.93 -3.03 -9.80
N ARG A 91 -9.50 -3.39 -8.59
CA ARG A 91 -9.78 -2.62 -7.37
C ARG A 91 -9.15 -1.22 -7.44
N LEU A 92 -7.90 -1.12 -7.85
CA LEU A 92 -7.22 0.17 -8.02
C LEU A 92 -7.92 1.06 -9.04
N ASP A 93 -8.32 0.51 -10.20
CA ASP A 93 -9.02 1.26 -11.24
C ASP A 93 -10.38 1.78 -10.72
N SER A 94 -11.11 0.96 -9.95
CA SER A 94 -12.35 1.40 -9.31
C SER A 94 -12.11 2.53 -8.31
N LEU A 95 -11.09 2.45 -7.46
CA LEU A 95 -10.75 3.50 -6.49
C LEU A 95 -10.33 4.79 -7.18
N ALA A 96 -9.51 4.70 -8.23
CA ALA A 96 -9.06 5.85 -9.01
C ALA A 96 -10.22 6.56 -9.73
N SER A 97 -11.25 5.83 -10.19
CA SER A 97 -12.43 6.43 -10.82
C SER A 97 -13.36 7.19 -9.86
N GLN A 98 -13.18 7.02 -8.56
CA GLN A 98 -14.02 7.62 -7.51
C GLN A 98 -13.41 8.88 -6.88
N LYS A 99 -12.17 9.23 -7.26
CA LYS A 99 -11.40 10.36 -6.74
C LYS A 99 -11.38 11.54 -7.71
#